data_AF-A0A434U7Z8-F1
#
_entry.id   AF-A0A434U7Z8-F1
#
_cell.length_a   1.000
_cell.length_b   1.000
_cell.length_c   1.000
_cell.angle_alpha   90.00
_cell.angle_beta   90.00
_cell.angle_gamma   90.00
#
_symmetry.space_group_name_H-M   'P 1'
#
loop_
_entity.id
_entity.type
_entity.pdbx_description
1 polymer ?
#
loop_
_entity_poly.entity_id
_entity_poly.type
_entity_poly.pdbx_seq_one_letter_code
_entity_poly.pdbx_strand_id
1 'polypeptide(L)'
;MATQILATANTAADSADVIVAAGTPLAVGLKGVADGGALVIIKLKDDAGAYNVVGSLTSTSPSTLISAPGTYRFSRVAGATCGVFSG
;
A
#
# COMPACT_ATOMS: atom_id res chain seq x y z
N MET A 1 0.77 -4.68 -16.63
CA MET A 1 2.18 -4.48 -16.21
C MET A 1 2.16 -3.95 -14.80
N ALA A 2 3.07 -4.41 -13.93
CA ALA A 2 3.09 -3.95 -12.56
C ALA A 2 3.51 -2.47 -12.47
N THR A 3 2.78 -1.66 -11.70
CA THR A 3 3.06 -0.24 -11.50
C THR A 3 3.66 -0.02 -10.12
N GLN A 4 4.73 0.77 -10.02
CA GLN A 4 5.30 1.13 -8.72
C GLN A 4 4.42 2.17 -8.04
N ILE A 5 4.00 1.88 -6.81
CA ILE A 5 3.26 2.82 -5.94
C ILE A 5 4.21 3.46 -4.93
N LEU A 6 5.08 2.65 -4.32
CA LEU A 6 6.07 3.12 -3.36
C LEU A 6 7.42 2.45 -3.66
N ALA A 7 8.46 3.25 -3.81
CA ALA A 7 9.81 2.74 -4.04
C ALA A 7 10.29 1.92 -2.83
N THR A 8 11.06 0.86 -3.10
CA THR A 8 11.63 0.01 -2.06
C THR A 8 12.68 0.80 -1.26
N ALA A 9 12.49 0.92 0.05
CA ALA A 9 13.42 1.55 0.98
C ALA A 9 13.09 1.09 2.42
N ASN A 10 13.86 1.56 3.40
CA ASN A 10 13.76 1.18 4.82
C ASN A 10 13.32 2.31 5.76
N THR A 11 13.14 3.53 5.24
CA THR A 11 12.66 4.68 5.99
C THR A 11 11.14 4.81 5.91
N ALA A 12 10.53 5.44 6.92
CA ALA A 12 9.11 5.73 6.88
C ALA A 12 8.79 6.68 5.71
N ALA A 13 7.77 6.34 4.91
CA ALA A 13 7.35 7.15 3.77
C ALA A 13 5.91 6.84 3.38
N ASP A 14 5.22 7.83 2.84
CA ASP A 14 3.91 7.69 2.21
C ASP A 14 4.01 7.70 0.68
N SER A 15 3.12 6.99 0.01
CA SER A 15 2.93 7.09 -1.44
C SER A 15 2.17 8.35 -1.83
N ALA A 16 2.17 8.65 -3.14
CA ALA A 16 1.13 9.49 -3.72
C ALA A 16 -0.26 8.83 -3.57
N ASP A 17 -1.31 9.62 -3.80
CA ASP A 17 -2.69 9.14 -3.77
C ASP A 17 -2.95 8.18 -4.95
N VAL A 18 -3.52 7.03 -4.65
CA VAL A 18 -3.88 5.99 -5.62
C VAL A 18 -5.39 5.90 -5.72
N ILE A 19 -5.94 6.16 -6.90
CA ILE A 19 -7.39 6.12 -7.13
C ILE A 19 -7.77 4.70 -7.59
N VAL A 20 -8.70 4.08 -6.86
CA VAL A 20 -9.35 2.83 -7.25
C VAL A 20 -10.76 3.17 -7.72
N ALA A 21 -11.05 2.93 -9.00
CA ALA A 21 -12.37 3.19 -9.56
C ALA A 21 -13.34 2.03 -9.29
N ALA A 22 -14.64 2.33 -9.31
CA ALA A 22 -15.67 1.32 -9.09
C ALA A 22 -15.63 0.25 -10.20
N GLY A 23 -15.69 -1.02 -9.81
CA GLY A 23 -15.64 -2.16 -10.73
C GLY A 23 -14.24 -2.50 -11.25
N THR A 24 -13.20 -1.76 -10.85
CA THR A 24 -11.81 -2.04 -11.23
C THR A 24 -10.99 -2.33 -9.96
N PRO A 25 -11.03 -3.57 -9.44
CA PRO A 25 -10.26 -3.90 -8.25
C PRO A 25 -8.76 -3.77 -8.53
N LEU A 26 -8.01 -3.27 -7.55
CA LEU A 26 -6.58 -3.06 -7.64
C LEU A 26 -5.86 -4.12 -6.80
N ALA A 27 -5.08 -4.98 -7.46
CA ALA A 27 -4.18 -5.89 -6.75
C ALA A 27 -2.94 -5.11 -6.31
N VAL A 28 -2.58 -5.20 -5.03
CA VAL A 28 -1.38 -4.55 -4.48
C VAL A 28 -0.53 -5.55 -3.73
N GLY A 29 0.79 -5.35 -3.76
CA GLY A 29 1.72 -6.22 -3.07
C GLY A 29 3.02 -5.55 -2.66
N LEU A 30 3.73 -6.18 -1.71
CA LEU A 30 5.05 -5.77 -1.26
C LEU A 30 6.07 -5.92 -2.40
N LYS A 31 6.88 -4.87 -2.60
CA LYS A 31 7.98 -4.84 -3.56
C LYS A 31 9.33 -4.91 -2.85
N GLY A 32 10.18 -5.86 -3.23
CA GLY A 32 11.53 -6.02 -2.66
C GLY A 32 11.61 -7.11 -1.60
N VAL A 33 12.62 -7.05 -0.73
CA VAL A 33 12.85 -8.05 0.32
C VAL A 33 11.95 -7.78 1.51
N ALA A 34 10.82 -8.47 1.59
CA ALA A 34 9.94 -8.42 2.76
C ALA A 34 10.48 -9.34 3.86
N ASP A 35 11.45 -8.87 4.66
CA ASP A 35 11.85 -9.57 5.89
C ASP A 35 10.73 -9.52 6.95
N GLY A 36 10.93 -10.17 8.10
CA GLY A 36 9.92 -10.27 9.17
C GLY A 36 9.37 -8.92 9.65
N GLY A 37 10.08 -7.82 9.48
CA GLY A 37 9.66 -6.47 9.86
C GLY A 37 8.93 -5.69 8.77
N ALA A 38 8.67 -6.28 7.59
CA ALA A 38 8.00 -5.58 6.50
C ALA A 38 6.56 -5.24 6.87
N LEU A 39 6.27 -3.94 6.92
CA LEU A 39 4.94 -3.41 7.21
C LEU A 39 4.64 -2.21 6.33
N VAL A 40 3.57 -2.33 5.55
CA VAL A 40 2.95 -1.21 4.83
C VAL A 40 1.51 -1.10 5.29
N ILE A 41 1.13 0.07 5.77
CA ILE A 41 -0.24 0.41 6.17
C ILE A 41 -1.00 0.91 4.95
N ILE A 42 -2.18 0.35 4.71
CA ILE A 42 -3.10 0.80 3.68
C ILE A 42 -4.10 1.75 4.32
N LYS A 43 -4.17 2.97 3.81
CA LYS A 43 -5.07 4.00 4.30
C LYS A 43 -6.07 4.40 3.22
N LEU A 44 -7.31 4.67 3.61
CA LEU A 44 -8.37 5.20 2.76
C LEU A 44 -8.68 6.64 3.17
N LYS A 45 -8.77 7.54 2.20
CA LYS A 45 -9.14 8.94 2.41
C LYS A 45 -10.65 9.06 2.62
N ASP A 46 -11.07 9.78 3.66
CA ASP A 46 -12.48 10.14 3.88
C ASP A 46 -12.87 11.46 3.16
N ASP A 47 -14.13 11.84 3.30
CA ASP A 47 -14.72 13.05 2.72
C ASP A 47 -14.18 14.35 3.34
N ALA A 48 -13.65 14.30 4.56
CA ALA A 48 -12.94 15.39 5.20
C ALA A 48 -11.44 15.46 4.80
N GLY A 49 -10.97 14.51 4.00
CA GLY A 49 -9.59 14.43 3.50
C GLY A 49 -8.60 13.74 4.45
N ALA A 50 -9.05 13.17 5.57
CA ALA A 50 -8.22 12.43 6.50
C ALA A 50 -8.01 10.97 6.03
N TYR A 51 -6.88 10.38 6.42
CA TYR A 51 -6.50 9.03 6.01
C TYR A 51 -6.72 8.04 7.16
N ASN A 52 -7.68 7.13 6.97
CA ASN A 52 -8.05 6.12 7.93
C ASN A 52 -7.40 4.78 7.59
N VAL A 53 -6.90 4.05 8.60
CA VAL A 53 -6.27 2.74 8.38
C VAL A 53 -7.35 1.70 8.07
N VAL A 54 -7.20 1.01 6.93
CA VAL A 54 -8.16 0.00 6.45
C VAL A 54 -7.52 -1.37 6.22
N GLY A 55 -6.20 -1.48 6.35
CA GLY A 55 -5.49 -2.75 6.22
C GLY A 55 -3.98 -2.57 6.25
N SER A 56 -3.27 -3.68 6.00
CA SER A 56 -1.81 -3.70 5.95
C SER A 56 -1.29 -4.82 5.05
N LEU A 57 -0.10 -4.62 4.50
CA LEU A 57 0.71 -5.66 3.89
C LEU A 57 1.86 -6.01 4.83
N THR A 58 2.09 -7.30 5.03
CA THR A 58 3.17 -7.84 5.87
C THR A 58 3.91 -8.96 5.15
N SER A 59 5.04 -9.42 5.67
CA SER A 59 5.76 -10.59 5.10
C SER A 59 4.90 -11.85 5.06
N THR A 60 3.97 -12.02 6.00
CA THR A 60 3.02 -13.15 6.03
C THR A 60 1.75 -12.94 5.20
N SER A 61 1.46 -11.69 4.83
CA SER A 61 0.33 -11.32 3.97
C SER A 61 0.82 -10.26 2.97
N PRO A 62 1.62 -10.66 1.98
CA PRO A 62 2.41 -9.74 1.17
C PRO A 62 1.59 -9.05 0.08
N SER A 63 0.37 -9.50 -0.18
CA SER A 63 -0.52 -8.91 -1.18
C SER A 63 -1.98 -8.92 -0.72
N THR A 64 -2.76 -8.01 -1.27
CA THR A 64 -4.21 -7.97 -1.10
C THR A 64 -4.89 -7.39 -2.34
N LEU A 65 -6.20 -7.60 -2.46
CA LEU A 65 -7.03 -7.03 -3.50
C LEU A 65 -7.91 -5.94 -2.91
N ILE A 66 -7.79 -4.72 -3.43
CA ILE A 66 -8.64 -3.60 -3.04
C ILE A 66 -9.79 -3.51 -4.03
N SER A 67 -10.99 -3.91 -3.61
CA SER A 67 -12.20 -3.88 -4.44
C SER A 67 -13.08 -2.66 -4.19
N ALA A 68 -12.94 -2.03 -3.01
CA ALA A 68 -13.70 -0.84 -2.67
C ALA A 68 -13.15 0.37 -3.46
N PRO A 69 -14.02 1.16 -4.12
CA PRO A 69 -13.59 2.38 -4.78
C PRO A 69 -13.20 3.44 -3.76
N GLY A 70 -12.21 4.26 -4.10
CA GLY A 70 -11.75 5.34 -3.22
C GLY A 70 -10.34 5.82 -3.52
N THR A 71 -9.86 6.75 -2.70
CA THR A 71 -8.50 7.27 -2.75
C THR A 71 -7.67 6.66 -1.63
N TYR A 72 -6.67 5.88 -2.00
CA TYR A 72 -5.82 5.14 -1.09
C TYR A 72 -4.42 5.75 -0.98
N ARG A 73 -3.80 5.55 0.16
CA ARG A 73 -2.40 5.89 0.42
C ARG A 73 -1.71 4.75 1.13
N PHE A 74 -0.50 4.43 0.69
CA PHE A 74 0.30 3.36 1.25
C PHE A 74 1.43 3.97 2.06
N SER A 75 1.56 3.54 3.32
CA SER A 75 2.49 4.11 4.26
C SER A 75 3.44 3.02 4.75
N ARG A 76 4.71 3.11 4.38
CA ARG A 76 5.74 2.23 4.94
C ARG A 76 6.17 2.78 6.29
N VAL A 77 6.28 1.89 7.28
CA VAL A 77 6.90 2.20 8.58
C VAL A 77 8.41 2.00 8.48
N ALA A 78 9.21 2.80 9.19
CA ALA A 78 10.66 2.60 9.24
C ALA A 78 10.97 1.20 9.80
N GLY A 79 11.89 0.49 9.15
CA GLY A 79 12.20 -0.90 9.50
C GLY A 79 12.74 -1.67 8.31
N ALA A 80 12.06 -2.76 7.96
CA ALA A 80 12.43 -3.63 6.86
C ALA A 80 12.42 -2.93 5.49
N THR A 81 13.21 -3.47 4.56
CA THR A 81 13.35 -2.89 3.21
C THR A 81 12.20 -3.31 2.31
N CYS A 82 11.13 -2.51 2.26
CA CYS A 82 9.96 -2.81 1.43
C CYS A 82 9.47 -1.62 0.61
N GLY A 83 8.70 -1.92 -0.43
CA GLY A 83 7.97 -0.96 -1.25
C GLY A 83 6.60 -1.53 -1.60
N VAL A 84 5.89 -0.90 -2.53
CA VAL A 84 4.56 -1.33 -2.98
C VAL A 84 4.48 -1.27 -4.49
N PHE A 85 3.89 -2.29 -5.09
CA PHE A 85 3.47 -2.29 -6.48
C PHE A 85 1.99 -2.65 -6.61
N SER A 86 1.37 -2.26 -7.73
CA SER A 86 0.08 -2.77 -8.16
C SER A 86 0.18 -3.60 -9.43
N GLY A 87 -0.74 -4.55 -9.58
CA GLY A 87 -0.85 -5.47 -10.73
C GLY A 87 -2.13 -5.27 -11.53
#